data_AF-A0A942HYL4-F1
#
_entry.id   AF-A0A942HYL4-F1
#
_cell.length_a   1.000
_cell.length_b   1.000
_cell.length_c   1.000
_cell.angle_alpha   90.00
_cell.angle_beta   90.00
_cell.angle_gamma   90.00
#
_symmetry.space_group_name_H-M   'P 1'
#
loop_
_entity.id
_entity.type
_entity.pdbx_description
1 polymer ?
#
loop_
_entity_poly.entity_id
_entity_poly.type
_entity_poly.pdbx_seq_one_letter_code
_entity_poly.pdbx_strand_id
1 'polypeptide(L)'
;MKNILLISLFLVLGACAKNGHGDSDTSVATVPAPNVNNNVYQNGPQNSGARPGQYPYGYNYNDNGCTTGPQQYPTLNHYCEGLRNDIRNNRCAIQARYNDFRQYCQGRRWQR
;
A
#
# COMPACT_ATOMS: atom_id res chain seq x y z
N MET A 1 -6.09 46.78 -37.40
CA MET A 1 -5.65 47.33 -36.10
C MET A 1 -5.14 46.18 -35.25
N LYS A 2 -3.83 46.13 -35.00
CA LYS A 2 -3.11 45.02 -34.34
C LYS A 2 -2.98 45.37 -32.85
N ASN A 3 -3.61 44.60 -31.97
CA ASN A 3 -3.33 44.66 -30.52
C ASN A 3 -2.57 43.40 -30.12
N ILE A 4 -1.28 43.58 -29.88
CA ILE A 4 -0.36 42.60 -29.30
C ILE A 4 -0.46 42.77 -27.79
N LEU A 5 -1.00 41.79 -27.08
CA LEU A 5 -0.92 41.73 -25.61
C LEU A 5 0.04 40.59 -25.23
N LEU A 6 1.28 40.95 -24.93
CA LEU A 6 2.30 40.08 -24.35
C LEU A 6 2.06 40.02 -22.83
N ILE A 7 1.70 38.85 -22.30
CA ILE A 7 1.76 38.58 -20.86
C ILE A 7 2.89 37.58 -20.64
N SER A 8 3.97 38.10 -20.06
CA SER A 8 5.17 37.37 -19.69
C SER A 8 5.04 36.81 -18.28
N LEU A 9 5.49 35.56 -18.13
CA LEU A 9 6.39 35.06 -17.07
C LEU A 9 5.88 34.97 -15.63
N PHE A 10 5.84 33.76 -15.07
CA PHE A 10 6.57 33.39 -13.85
C PHE A 10 6.90 31.88 -13.85
N LEU A 11 8.19 31.57 -14.02
CA LEU A 11 8.80 30.27 -13.75
C LEU A 11 8.94 30.10 -12.23
N VAL A 12 8.38 29.01 -11.67
CA VAL A 12 8.71 28.58 -10.31
C VAL A 12 9.44 27.24 -10.40
N LEU A 13 10.77 27.29 -10.33
CA LEU A 13 11.63 26.14 -10.14
C LEU A 13 11.65 25.80 -8.63
N GLY A 14 10.90 24.79 -8.23
CA GLY A 14 11.00 24.20 -6.90
C GLY A 14 12.22 23.28 -6.83
N ALA A 15 13.30 23.74 -6.20
CA ALA A 15 14.44 22.90 -5.82
C ALA A 15 14.15 22.21 -4.48
N CYS A 16 14.09 20.87 -4.48
CA CYS A 16 14.17 20.10 -3.23
C CYS A 16 15.65 19.87 -2.88
N ALA A 17 16.05 20.42 -1.74
CA ALA A 17 17.41 20.36 -1.20
C ALA A 17 17.82 18.93 -0.83
N LYS A 18 19.06 18.57 -1.21
CA LYS A 18 19.82 17.42 -0.69
C LYS A 18 20.39 17.82 0.67
N ASN A 19 20.04 17.09 1.73
CA ASN A 19 20.69 17.20 3.03
C ASN A 19 21.43 15.90 3.37
N GLY A 20 22.70 16.03 3.75
CA GLY A 20 23.34 15.20 4.78
C GLY A 20 24.18 14.02 4.33
N HIS A 21 25.49 14.24 4.25
CA HIS A 21 26.55 13.24 4.38
C HIS A 21 26.91 13.11 5.87
N GLY A 22 27.13 11.89 6.35
CA GLY A 22 27.64 11.62 7.70
C GLY A 22 28.07 10.16 7.82
N ASP A 23 29.39 9.92 7.74
CA ASP A 23 30.01 8.61 7.92
C ASP A 23 30.40 8.37 9.40
N SER A 24 30.16 7.13 9.82
CA SER A 24 30.89 6.27 10.78
C SER A 24 31.26 6.76 12.19
N ASP A 25 30.77 6.06 13.23
CA ASP A 25 31.58 5.05 13.93
C ASP A 25 30.80 4.16 14.93
N THR A 26 31.14 2.87 14.86
CA THR A 26 30.94 1.73 15.79
C THR A 26 31.33 2.10 17.24
N SER A 27 30.82 1.63 18.38
CA SER A 27 30.18 0.38 18.82
C SER A 27 29.65 0.60 20.25
N VAL A 28 28.56 -0.04 20.68
CA VAL A 28 28.39 -0.91 21.88
C VAL A 28 26.91 -1.28 21.94
N ALA A 29 26.64 -2.58 22.01
CA ALA A 29 25.32 -3.19 22.01
C ALA A 29 24.47 -2.77 23.23
N THR A 30 23.41 -2.02 22.95
CA THR A 30 22.15 -2.09 23.71
C THR A 30 21.07 -2.18 22.65
N VAL A 31 20.51 -3.36 22.43
CA VAL A 31 19.46 -3.57 21.42
C VAL A 31 18.27 -2.70 21.81
N PRO A 32 17.95 -1.60 21.11
CA PRO A 32 16.67 -0.96 21.30
C PRO A 32 15.65 -1.93 20.72
N ALA A 33 14.61 -2.25 21.48
CA ALA A 33 13.47 -2.98 20.95
C ALA A 33 13.06 -2.33 19.61
N PRO A 34 12.87 -3.10 18.52
CA PRO A 34 12.36 -2.51 17.30
C PRO A 34 11.02 -1.87 17.65
N ASN A 35 10.96 -0.54 17.54
CA ASN A 35 9.72 0.20 17.55
C ASN A 35 8.94 -0.21 16.29
N VAL A 36 8.17 -1.29 16.40
CA VAL A 36 7.30 -1.78 15.32
C VAL A 36 6.04 -0.92 15.32
N ASN A 37 6.15 0.26 14.73
CA ASN A 37 4.99 0.99 14.24
C ASN A 37 4.83 0.68 12.74
N ASN A 38 4.56 -0.59 12.41
CA ASN A 38 4.33 -1.04 11.02
C ASN A 38 2.86 -1.39 10.82
N ASN A 39 2.00 -0.37 10.87
CA ASN A 39 0.61 -0.44 10.39
C ASN A 39 0.49 0.11 8.95
N VAL A 40 1.54 -0.05 8.14
CA VAL A 40 1.44 0.24 6.71
C VAL A 40 0.81 -0.97 6.03
N TYR A 41 -0.53 -1.07 6.08
CA TYR A 41 -1.29 -1.93 5.20
C TYR A 41 -1.17 -1.38 3.78
N GLN A 42 -0.08 -1.70 3.09
CA GLN A 42 -0.04 -1.51 1.65
C GLN A 42 -0.94 -2.58 1.05
N ASN A 43 -1.96 -2.15 0.31
CA ASN A 43 -2.89 -3.06 -0.37
C ASN A 43 -2.10 -3.93 -1.35
N GLY A 44 -2.02 -5.24 -1.09
CA GLY A 44 -1.42 -6.23 -1.98
C GLY A 44 -0.43 -7.21 -1.33
N PRO A 45 0.14 -8.14 -2.13
CA PRO A 45 1.25 -9.01 -1.74
C PRO A 45 2.51 -8.21 -1.42
N GLN A 46 2.99 -8.29 -0.19
CA GLN A 46 4.32 -7.88 0.20
C GLN A 46 5.26 -9.09 0.12
N ASN A 47 6.16 -9.07 -0.86
CA ASN A 47 7.18 -10.10 -1.05
C ASN A 47 8.35 -9.86 -0.07
N SER A 48 8.05 -9.91 1.22
CA SER A 48 9.02 -9.76 2.30
C SER A 48 9.29 -11.16 2.82
N GLY A 49 10.50 -11.71 2.60
CA GLY A 49 10.89 -13.07 3.03
C GLY A 49 10.36 -13.40 4.42
N ALA A 50 9.32 -14.24 4.46
CA ALA A 50 8.39 -14.28 5.58
C ALA A 50 9.07 -14.81 6.85
N ARG A 51 9.24 -13.93 7.85
CA ARG A 51 9.47 -14.34 9.23
C ARG A 51 8.22 -15.07 9.75
N PRO A 52 8.35 -16.09 10.62
CA PRO A 52 7.20 -16.69 11.30
C PRO A 52 6.36 -15.60 11.98
N GLY A 53 5.10 -15.45 11.55
CA GLY A 53 4.19 -14.39 12.01
C GLY A 53 3.99 -13.20 11.06
N GLN A 54 4.70 -13.14 9.92
CA GLN A 54 4.40 -12.18 8.85
C GLN A 54 3.49 -12.82 7.80
N TYR A 55 2.27 -12.29 7.67
CA TYR A 55 1.38 -12.60 6.56
C TYR A 55 1.75 -11.72 5.37
N PRO A 56 2.31 -12.28 4.28
CA PRO A 56 2.76 -11.49 3.15
C PRO A 56 1.60 -10.92 2.32
N TYR A 57 0.35 -11.29 2.60
CA TYR A 57 -0.81 -10.80 1.86
C TYR A 57 -1.83 -10.21 2.83
N GLY A 58 -2.29 -8.99 2.56
CA GLY A 58 -3.32 -8.36 3.37
C GLY A 58 -3.98 -7.17 2.68
N TYR A 59 -5.11 -6.75 3.22
CA TYR A 59 -5.82 -5.56 2.78
C TYR A 59 -6.72 -5.02 3.89
N ASN A 60 -7.05 -3.73 3.80
CA ASN A 60 -8.10 -3.08 4.59
C ASN A 60 -8.69 -1.94 3.77
N TYR A 61 -9.79 -2.20 3.06
CA TYR A 61 -10.42 -1.17 2.24
C TYR A 61 -11.49 -0.42 3.02
N ASN A 62 -11.62 0.86 2.70
CA ASN A 62 -12.72 1.71 3.11
C ASN A 62 -13.30 2.36 1.85
N ASP A 63 -14.59 2.13 1.62
CA ASP A 63 -15.34 2.72 0.52
C ASP A 63 -16.54 3.46 1.11
N ASN A 64 -16.43 4.80 1.17
CA ASN A 64 -17.46 5.70 1.71
C ASN A 64 -17.96 5.32 3.11
N GLY A 65 -17.06 4.93 4.01
CA GLY A 65 -17.41 4.52 5.38
C GLY A 65 -17.79 3.05 5.52
N CYS A 66 -17.92 2.30 4.43
CA CYS A 66 -18.06 0.85 4.44
C CYS A 66 -16.66 0.22 4.44
N THR A 67 -16.28 -0.46 5.53
CA THR A 67 -14.95 -1.09 5.66
C THR A 67 -15.00 -2.61 5.61
N THR A 68 -13.98 -3.21 4.98
CA THR A 68 -13.76 -4.66 5.03
C THR A 68 -13.17 -5.14 6.35
N GLY A 69 -12.64 -4.22 7.16
CA GLY A 69 -11.73 -4.52 8.26
C GLY A 69 -10.36 -5.04 7.77
N PRO A 70 -9.39 -5.15 8.69
CA PRO A 70 -8.06 -5.68 8.38
C PRO A 70 -8.12 -7.18 8.11
N GLN A 71 -7.59 -7.60 6.97
CA GLN A 71 -7.49 -9.00 6.55
C GLN A 71 -6.03 -9.35 6.28
N GLN A 72 -5.61 -10.53 6.72
CA GLN A 72 -4.24 -11.05 6.57
C GLN A 72 -4.27 -12.53 6.20
N TYR A 73 -3.41 -12.92 5.27
CA TYR A 73 -3.40 -14.26 4.70
C TYR A 73 -1.97 -14.78 4.51
N PRO A 74 -1.73 -16.08 4.81
CA PRO A 74 -0.38 -16.67 4.71
C PRO A 74 0.00 -17.00 3.27
N THR A 75 -0.98 -17.11 2.37
CA THR A 75 -0.77 -17.52 0.99
C THR A 75 -1.59 -16.64 0.06
N LEU A 76 -1.13 -16.50 -1.19
CA LEU A 76 -1.88 -15.83 -2.25
C LEU A 76 -3.24 -16.50 -2.47
N ASN A 77 -3.31 -17.83 -2.29
CA ASN A 77 -4.55 -18.58 -2.44
C ASN A 77 -5.63 -18.07 -1.47
N HIS A 78 -5.30 -18.00 -0.18
CA HIS A 78 -6.23 -17.51 0.85
C HIS A 78 -6.55 -16.02 0.66
N TYR A 79 -5.58 -15.22 0.21
CA TYR A 79 -5.82 -13.81 -0.13
C TYR A 79 -6.89 -13.65 -1.22
N CYS A 80 -6.77 -14.40 -2.32
CA CYS A 80 -7.73 -14.37 -3.42
C CYS A 80 -9.12 -14.91 -3.04
N GLU A 81 -9.21 -15.87 -2.13
CA GLU A 81 -10.47 -16.32 -1.54
C GLU A 81 -11.08 -15.24 -0.64
N GLY A 82 -10.24 -14.60 0.18
CA GLY A 82 -10.57 -13.46 1.01
C GLY A 82 -11.22 -12.33 0.23
N LEU A 83 -10.59 -11.88 -0.85
CA LEU A 83 -11.11 -10.81 -1.70
C LEU A 83 -12.52 -11.10 -2.25
N ARG A 84 -12.86 -12.37 -2.52
CA ARG A 84 -14.17 -12.76 -3.04
C ARG A 84 -15.25 -12.93 -1.97
N ASN A 85 -14.87 -13.16 -0.72
CA ASN A 85 -15.81 -13.51 0.35
C ASN A 85 -16.59 -12.27 0.83
N ASP A 86 -17.79 -12.07 0.32
CA ASP A 86 -18.60 -10.89 0.66
C ASP A 86 -18.97 -10.81 2.14
N ILE A 87 -19.20 -11.94 2.81
CA ILE A 87 -19.50 -11.97 4.25
C ILE A 87 -18.30 -11.46 5.06
N ARG A 88 -17.10 -11.97 4.77
CA ARG A 88 -15.85 -11.56 5.42
C ARG A 88 -15.52 -10.09 5.20
N ASN A 89 -15.93 -9.54 4.05
CA ASN A 89 -15.68 -8.15 3.67
C ASN A 89 -16.81 -7.20 4.07
N ASN A 90 -17.76 -7.63 4.91
CA ASN A 90 -18.94 -6.85 5.31
C ASN A 90 -19.76 -6.33 4.11
N ARG A 91 -19.68 -7.03 2.96
CA ARG A 91 -20.22 -6.61 1.66
C ARG A 91 -19.70 -5.25 1.16
N CYS A 92 -18.57 -4.78 1.69
CA CYS A 92 -17.95 -3.50 1.37
C CYS A 92 -16.92 -3.59 0.24
N ALA A 93 -16.56 -2.42 -0.30
CA ALA A 93 -15.41 -2.18 -1.17
C ALA A 93 -15.26 -3.17 -2.35
N ILE A 94 -16.37 -3.54 -2.99
CA ILE A 94 -16.39 -4.55 -4.07
C ILE A 94 -15.44 -4.15 -5.20
N GLN A 95 -15.42 -2.89 -5.60
CA GLN A 95 -14.58 -2.43 -6.70
C GLN A 95 -13.09 -2.53 -6.36
N ALA A 96 -12.69 -2.11 -5.16
CA ALA A 96 -11.30 -2.21 -4.71
C ALA A 96 -10.86 -3.68 -4.62
N ARG A 97 -11.70 -4.54 -4.03
CA ARG A 97 -11.44 -5.99 -3.95
C ARG A 97 -11.31 -6.63 -5.33
N TYR A 98 -12.16 -6.24 -6.27
CA TYR A 98 -12.11 -6.73 -7.64
C TYR A 98 -10.85 -6.28 -8.38
N ASN A 99 -10.41 -5.02 -8.19
CA ASN A 99 -9.18 -4.51 -8.78
C ASN A 99 -7.97 -5.30 -8.31
N ASP A 100 -7.83 -5.53 -7.01
CA ASP A 100 -6.73 -6.32 -6.44
C ASP A 100 -6.83 -7.79 -6.88
N PHE A 101 -8.04 -8.34 -6.99
CA PHE A 101 -8.22 -9.70 -7.52
C PHE A 101 -7.72 -9.81 -8.96
N ARG A 102 -8.05 -8.85 -9.83
CA ARG A 102 -7.55 -8.86 -11.21
C ARG A 102 -6.03 -8.74 -11.29
N GLN A 103 -5.42 -7.98 -10.39
CA GLN A 103 -3.99 -7.76 -10.37
C GLN A 103 -3.22 -9.00 -9.90
N TYR A 104 -3.68 -9.65 -8.82
CA TYR A 104 -2.90 -10.67 -8.12
C TYR A 104 -3.43 -12.10 -8.29
N CYS A 105 -4.70 -12.28 -8.66
CA CYS A 105 -5.37 -13.57 -8.73
C CYS A 105 -5.54 -14.07 -10.17
N GLN A 106 -4.49 -13.93 -10.99
CA GLN A 106 -4.49 -14.31 -12.40
C GLN A 106 -4.88 -15.79 -12.60
N GLY A 107 -5.64 -16.08 -13.66
CA GLY A 107 -6.13 -17.43 -13.96
C GLY A 107 -7.30 -17.90 -13.09
N ARG A 108 -7.79 -17.08 -12.15
CA ARG A 108 -8.94 -17.41 -11.28
C ARG A 108 -10.19 -16.63 -11.72
N ARG A 109 -11.36 -17.21 -11.49
CA ARG A 109 -12.65 -16.56 -11.78
C ARG A 109 -13.15 -15.79 -10.56
N TRP A 110 -13.61 -14.56 -10.80
CA TRP A 110 -14.35 -13.78 -9.81
C TRP A 110 -15.76 -14.36 -9.67
N GLN A 111 -16.06 -14.91 -8.50
CA GLN A 111 -17.36 -15.45 -8.11
C GLN A 111 -17.63 -14.95 -6.69
N ARG A 112 -18.80 -14.32 -6.48
CA ARG A 112 -19.21 -13.72 -5.20
C ARG A 112 -20.05 -14.68 -4.39
#